data_AF-M3E1Y4-F1
#
_entry.id   AF-M3E1Y4-F1
#
_cell.length_a   1.000
_cell.length_b   1.000
_cell.length_c   1.000
_cell.angle_alpha   90.00
_cell.angle_beta   90.00
_cell.angle_gamma   90.00
#
_symmetry.space_group_name_H-M   'P 1'
#
loop_
_entity.id
_entity.type
_entity.pdbx_description
1 polymer ?
#
loop_
_entity_poly.entity_id
_entity_poly.type
_entity_poly.pdbx_seq_one_letter_code
_entity_poly.pdbx_strand_id
1 'polypeptide(L)'
;MIVAELAANAAVHGRVQGRSFRLALSLVEPATLRIEVTDTRGDHLPMQARSAGDEPAESGYGLLLVEELADRWGVREGPAPCKTVWAELDLGQ
;
A
#
# COMPACT_ATOMS: atom_id res chain seq x y z
N MET A 1 1.62 11.43 4.00
CA MET A 1 2.66 10.38 4.08
C MET A 1 2.14 9.06 3.53
N ILE A 2 1.19 8.36 4.17
CA ILE A 2 0.67 7.06 3.71
C ILE A 2 0.27 7.01 2.23
N VAL A 3 -0.51 7.98 1.74
CA VAL A 3 -0.90 8.04 0.32
C VAL A 3 0.30 8.09 -0.62
N ALA A 4 1.33 8.87 -0.26
CA ALA A 4 2.54 9.02 -1.06
C ALA A 4 3.34 7.71 -1.09
N GLU A 5 3.50 7.06 0.06
CA GLU A 5 4.20 5.76 0.16
C GLU A 5 3.49 4.67 -0.65
N LEU A 6 2.17 4.53 -0.51
CA LEU A 6 1.41 3.52 -1.26
C LEU A 6 1.44 3.80 -2.77
N ALA A 7 1.32 5.07 -3.18
CA ALA A 7 1.39 5.45 -4.59
C ALA A 7 2.79 5.22 -5.17
N ALA A 8 3.85 5.56 -4.44
CA ALA A 8 5.23 5.30 -4.84
C ALA A 8 5.49 3.80 -4.99
N ASN A 9 5.04 2.99 -4.01
CA ASN A 9 5.16 1.54 -4.08
C ASN A 9 4.46 0.95 -5.32
N ALA A 10 3.27 1.41 -5.66
CA ALA A 10 2.58 0.96 -6.87
C ALA A 10 3.27 1.45 -8.15
N ALA A 11 3.79 2.67 -8.17
CA ALA A 11 4.50 3.24 -9.32
C ALA A 11 5.85 2.56 -9.60
N VAL A 12 6.54 2.10 -8.55
CA VAL A 12 7.86 1.46 -8.64
C VAL A 12 7.72 -0.05 -8.79
N HIS A 13 6.99 -0.69 -7.88
CA HIS A 13 6.91 -2.15 -7.78
C HIS A 13 5.70 -2.73 -8.52
N GLY A 14 4.56 -2.02 -8.54
CA GLY A 14 3.34 -2.42 -9.24
C GLY A 14 3.32 -2.13 -10.75
N ARG A 15 4.39 -1.53 -11.28
CA ARG A 15 4.45 -1.07 -12.67
C ARG A 15 4.46 -2.24 -13.65
N VAL A 16 3.49 -2.22 -14.57
CA VAL A 16 3.46 -3.03 -15.79
C VAL A 16 3.33 -2.08 -16.98
N GLN A 17 4.10 -2.32 -18.05
CA GLN A 17 4.09 -1.43 -19.21
C GLN A 17 2.67 -1.29 -19.79
N GLY A 18 2.24 -0.04 -20.01
CA GLY A 18 0.90 0.27 -20.53
C GLY A 18 -0.23 0.11 -19.51
N ARG A 19 0.07 -0.07 -18.22
CA ARG A 19 -0.93 -0.17 -17.14
C ARG A 19 -0.67 0.89 -16.08
N SER A 20 -1.75 1.50 -15.59
CA SER A 20 -1.74 2.42 -14.45
C SER A 20 -2.17 1.69 -13.17
N PHE A 21 -1.81 2.25 -12.02
CA PHE A 21 -2.46 1.92 -10.77
C PHE A 21 -3.67 2.85 -10.53
N ARG A 22 -4.59 2.43 -9.67
CA ARG A 22 -5.73 3.22 -9.22
C ARG A 22 -5.52 3.58 -7.75
N LEU A 23 -5.68 4.86 -7.40
CA LEU A 23 -5.81 5.33 -6.03
C LEU A 23 -7.28 5.61 -5.75
N ALA A 24 -7.79 5.11 -4.62
CA ALA A 24 -9.10 5.43 -4.10
C ALA A 24 -9.01 5.88 -2.64
N LEU A 25 -9.75 6.93 -2.31
CA LEU A 25 -9.94 7.42 -0.95
C LEU A 25 -11.43 7.35 -0.65
N SER A 26 -11.78 6.76 0.48
CA SER A 26 -13.16 6.69 0.95
C SER A 26 -13.23 6.89 2.44
N LEU A 27 -14.27 7.56 2.91
CA LEU A 27 -14.59 7.64 4.33
C LEU A 27 -15.59 6.52 4.63
N VAL A 28 -15.17 5.60 5.48
CA VAL A 28 -15.98 4.48 5.95
C VAL A 28 -16.55 4.85 7.32
N GLU A 29 -17.83 4.57 7.53
CA GLU A 29 -18.46 4.80 8.83
C GLU A 29 -17.79 3.95 9.93
N PRO A 30 -17.64 4.48 11.16
CA PRO A 30 -18.13 5.78 11.63
C PRO A 30 -17.19 6.97 11.34
N ALA A 31 -15.88 6.75 11.18
CA ALA A 31 -14.91 7.83 10.96
C ALA A 31 -13.55 7.32 10.42
N THR A 32 -13.54 6.30 9.58
CA THR A 32 -12.28 5.68 9.11
C THR A 32 -11.96 6.12 7.69
N LEU A 33 -10.85 6.82 7.48
CA LEU A 33 -10.31 7.09 6.14
C LEU A 33 -9.64 5.82 5.60
N ARG A 34 -10.25 5.23 4.56
CA ARG A 34 -9.70 4.10 3.81
C ARG A 34 -8.96 4.61 2.57
N ILE A 35 -7.68 4.26 2.47
CA ILE A 35 -6.79 4.53 1.35
C ILE A 35 -6.54 3.21 0.64
N GLU A 36 -6.81 3.13 -0.66
CA GLU A 36 -6.60 1.91 -1.45
C GLU A 36 -5.79 2.21 -2.71
N VAL A 37 -4.78 1.41 -2.97
CA VAL A 37 -3.99 1.45 -4.20
C VAL A 37 -4.03 0.09 -4.89
N THR A 38 -4.61 0.05 -6.08
CA THR A 38 -4.73 -1.15 -6.91
C THR A 38 -3.78 -1.09 -8.09
N ASP A 39 -2.87 -2.06 -8.24
CA ASP A 39 -1.99 -2.23 -9.40
C ASP A 39 -2.24 -3.57 -10.10
N THR A 40 -1.69 -3.73 -11.32
CA THR A 40 -1.90 -4.91 -12.17
C THR A 40 -0.80 -5.96 -12.03
N ARG A 41 -0.09 -5.98 -10.90
CA ARG A 41 1.02 -6.90 -10.63
C ARG A 41 0.72 -7.75 -9.38
N GLY A 42 -0.38 -8.49 -9.45
CA GLY A 42 -0.90 -9.32 -8.37
C GLY A 42 -0.01 -10.52 -8.00
N ASP A 43 0.89 -10.90 -8.90
CA ASP A 43 1.95 -11.89 -8.66
C ASP A 43 3.10 -11.36 -7.78
N HIS A 44 3.14 -10.05 -7.52
CA HIS A 44 4.17 -9.40 -6.72
C HIS A 44 3.56 -8.73 -5.48
N LEU A 45 3.33 -9.53 -4.44
CA LEU A 45 2.82 -9.03 -3.15
C LEU A 45 3.93 -8.22 -2.42
N PRO A 46 3.55 -7.16 -1.69
CA PRO A 46 4.52 -6.43 -0.89
C PRO A 46 5.09 -7.34 0.20
N MET A 47 6.42 -7.48 0.22
CA MET A 47 7.12 -8.16 1.31
C MET A 47 7.31 -7.18 2.46
N GLN A 48 6.86 -7.54 3.66
CA GLN A 48 7.29 -6.84 4.88
C GLN A 48 8.82 -7.01 4.99
N ALA A 49 9.55 -5.91 5.11
CA ALA A 49 10.99 -5.96 5.39
C ALA A 49 11.18 -6.63 6.76
N ARG A 50 11.45 -7.94 6.77
CA ARG A 50 11.80 -8.69 7.97
C ARG A 50 13.28 -9.01 7.91
N SER A 51 14.09 -8.21 8.61
CA SER A 51 15.11 -8.62 9.60
C SER A 51 16.16 -7.53 9.79
N ALA A 52 16.51 -7.27 11.05
CA ALA A 52 17.71 -6.51 11.40
C ALA A 52 18.95 -7.24 10.85
N GLY A 53 19.56 -6.73 9.79
CA GLY A 53 20.78 -7.30 9.21
C GLY A 53 21.01 -6.95 7.75
N ASP A 54 19.95 -6.76 6.98
CA ASP A 54 20.05 -6.18 5.64
C ASP A 54 19.79 -4.69 5.76
N GLU A 55 20.76 -3.85 5.40
CA GLU A 55 20.50 -2.42 5.24
C GLU A 55 19.36 -2.30 4.23
N PRO A 56 18.20 -1.73 4.62
CA PRO A 56 17.16 -1.47 3.65
C PRO A 56 17.78 -0.51 2.64
N ALA A 57 17.94 -0.96 1.39
CA ALA A 57 18.07 -0.02 0.29
C ALA A 57 16.97 1.03 0.49
N GLU A 58 17.25 2.32 0.27
CA GLU A 58 16.34 3.44 0.60
C GLU A 58 14.86 3.20 0.18
N SER A 59 14.64 2.31 -0.79
CA SER A 59 13.37 1.73 -1.25
C SER A 59 12.59 0.82 -0.26
N GLY A 60 13.09 0.54 0.95
CA GLY A 60 12.49 -0.46 1.85
C GLY A 60 11.60 0.08 2.97
N TYR A 61 11.66 1.39 3.25
CA TYR A 61 10.98 1.97 4.42
C TYR A 61 9.52 2.32 4.17
N GLY A 62 9.06 2.37 2.91
CA GLY A 62 7.71 2.85 2.61
C GLY A 62 6.60 2.02 3.27
N LEU A 63 6.73 0.69 3.29
CA LEU A 63 5.77 -0.17 4.01
C LEU A 63 5.95 -0.12 5.52
N LEU A 64 7.16 0.11 6.03
CA LEU A 64 7.38 0.33 7.46
C LEU A 64 6.66 1.61 7.91
N LEU A 65 6.75 2.69 7.14
CA LEU A 65 6.00 3.92 7.44
C LEU A 65 4.50 3.69 7.39
N VAL A 66 3.99 2.89 6.46
CA VAL A 66 2.56 2.53 6.43
C VAL A 66 2.18 1.72 7.67
N GLU A 67 3.00 0.74 8.08
CA GLU A 67 2.80 -0.06 9.30
C GLU A 67 2.76 0.82 10.56
N GLU A 68 3.66 1.78 10.69
CA GLU A 68 3.76 2.64 11.89
C GLU A 68 2.67 3.73 11.95
N LEU A 69 2.15 4.18 10.80
CA LEU A 69 1.23 5.32 10.74
C LEU A 69 -0.24 4.92 10.58
N ALA A 70 -0.51 3.76 9.99
CA ALA A 70 -1.88 3.30 9.78
C ALA A 70 -2.38 2.58 11.03
N ASP A 71 -3.65 2.77 11.39
CA ASP A 71 -4.27 1.96 12.45
C ASP A 71 -4.42 0.50 11.99
N ARG A 72 -4.73 0.33 10.70
CA ARG A 72 -4.88 -0.98 10.05
C ARG A 72 -4.39 -0.86 8.62
N TRP A 73 -3.72 -1.88 8.11
CA TRP A 73 -3.37 -1.96 6.70
C TRP A 73 -3.31 -3.42 6.25
N GLY A 74 -3.28 -3.63 4.93
CA GLY A 74 -3.10 -4.96 4.39
C GLY A 74 -3.11 -5.01 2.89
N VAL A 75 -3.17 -6.23 2.38
CA VAL A 75 -3.20 -6.53 0.95
C VAL A 75 -4.41 -7.40 0.67
N ARG A 76 -5.13 -7.08 -0.40
CA ARG A 76 -6.26 -7.85 -0.92
C ARG A 76 -5.99 -8.20 -2.37
N GLU A 77 -6.08 -9.48 -2.70
CA GLU A 77 -6.05 -9.91 -4.10
C GLU A 77 -7.31 -9.41 -4.82
N GLY A 78 -7.13 -8.85 -6.02
CA GLY A 78 -8.22 -8.46 -6.90
C GLY A 78 -8.43 -9.50 -8.00
N PRO A 79 -9.38 -9.27 -8.93
CA PRO A 79 -9.46 -10.06 -10.15
C PRO A 79 -8.08 -10.07 -10.84
N ALA A 80 -7.58 -11.25 -11.19
CA ALA A 80 -6.28 -11.37 -11.81
C ALA A 80 -6.17 -10.44 -13.04
N PRO A 81 -5.06 -9.68 -13.21
CA PRO A 81 -3.80 -9.76 -12.47
C PRO A 81 -3.67 -8.70 -11.35
N CYS A 82 -4.76 -8.24 -10.73
CA CYS A 82 -4.71 -7.11 -9.82
C CYS A 82 -4.46 -7.49 -8.36
N LYS A 83 -3.78 -6.61 -7.62
CA LYS A 83 -3.79 -6.58 -6.14
C LYS A 83 -4.13 -5.18 -5.64
N THR A 84 -4.64 -5.09 -4.42
CA THR A 84 -4.91 -3.82 -3.73
C THR A 84 -4.17 -3.79 -2.40
N VAL A 85 -3.29 -2.80 -2.23
CA VAL A 85 -2.72 -2.46 -0.91
C VAL A 85 -3.62 -1.39 -0.30
N TRP A 86 -4.01 -1.56 0.95
CA TRP A 86 -4.92 -0.65 1.63
C TRP A 86 -4.40 -0.26 3.01
N ALA A 87 -4.75 0.94 3.46
CA ALA A 87 -4.49 1.45 4.79
C ALA A 87 -5.73 2.18 5.32
N GLU A 88 -5.90 2.18 6.63
CA GLU A 88 -6.98 2.83 7.36
C GLU A 88 -6.43 3.76 8.44
N LEU A 89 -7.12 4.88 8.63
CA LEU A 89 -6.88 5.87 9.68
C LEU A 89 -8.21 6.21 10.36
N ASP A 90 -8.29 6.07 11.66
CA ASP A 90 -9.45 6.44 12.48
C ASP A 90 -9.37 7.93 12.83
N LEU A 91 -10.25 8.73 12.21
CA LEU A 91 -10.25 10.20 12.28
C LEU A 91 -10.94 10.78 13.53
N GLY A 92 -11.37 9.92 14.46
CA GLY A 92 -12.22 10.27 15.60
C GLY A 92 -11.62 9.89 16.96
N GLN A 93 -10.32 10.10 17.14
CA GLN A 93 -9.70 10.07 18.47
C GLN A 93 -10.17 11.26 19.32
#